data_AF-A0A6I6UX90-F1
#
_entry.id   AF-A0A6I6UX90-F1
#
_cell.length_a   1.000
_cell.length_b   1.000
_cell.length_c   1.000
_cell.angle_alpha   90.00
_cell.angle_beta   90.00
_cell.angle_gamma   90.00
#
_symmetry.space_group_name_H-M   'P 1'
#
loop_
_entity.id
_entity.type
_entity.pdbx_description
1 polymer ?
#
loop_
_entity_poly.entity_id
_entity_poly.type
_entity_poly.pdbx_seq_one_letter_code
_entity_poly.pdbx_strand_id
1 'polypeptide(L)' 'MEPVKCGNCDKELNVSMEIEYSRTINEFFCNPNCAKDRYFSYMDSSVFDKDDETLLQEEDLKIIDGKLIHKDW' A
#
# COMPACT_ATOMS: atom_id res chain seq x y z
N MET A 1 -0.70 29.99 -10.95
CA MET A 1 -1.21 28.61 -10.97
C MET A 1 -0.06 27.72 -10.53
N GLU A 2 -0.32 26.74 -9.67
CA GLU A 2 0.70 25.79 -9.21
C GLU A 2 0.62 24.50 -10.03
N PRO A 3 1.76 23.89 -10.40
CA PRO A 3 1.77 22.62 -11.12
C PRO A 3 1.29 21.49 -10.21
N VAL A 4 0.54 20.54 -10.79
CA VAL A 4 0.17 19.30 -10.09
C VAL A 4 1.43 18.45 -9.90
N LYS A 5 1.65 17.95 -8.69
CA LYS A 5 2.80 17.10 -8.34
C LYS A 5 2.36 15.66 -8.07
N CYS A 6 3.29 14.73 -8.28
CA CYS A 6 3.12 13.35 -7.90
C CYS A 6 2.95 13.23 -6.37
N GLY A 7 1.89 12.59 -5.90
CA GLY A 7 1.61 12.40 -4.46
C GLY A 7 2.60 11.51 -3.71
N ASN A 8 3.60 10.92 -4.39
CA ASN A 8 4.63 10.09 -3.78
C ASN A 8 6.04 10.71 -3.81
N CYS A 9 6.46 11.28 -4.95
CA CYS A 9 7.84 11.74 -5.16
C CYS A 9 7.96 13.24 -5.45
N ASP A 10 6.87 14.01 -5.33
CA ASP A 10 6.80 15.46 -5.56
C ASP A 10 7.19 15.96 -6.96
N LYS A 11 7.47 15.04 -7.90
CA LYS A 11 7.77 15.36 -9.29
C LYS A 11 6.59 16.08 -9.94
N GLU A 12 6.85 17.21 -10.59
CA GLU A 12 5.84 17.90 -11.39
C GLU A 12 5.34 17.01 -12.54
N LEU A 13 4.02 16.96 -12.70
CA LEU A 13 3.37 16.15 -13.72
C LEU A 13 3.20 16.94 -15.01
N ASN A 14 3.34 16.26 -16.12
CA ASN A 14 2.96 16.80 -17.42
C ASN A 14 2.20 15.74 -18.23
N VAL A 15 1.39 16.20 -19.18
CA VAL A 15 0.47 15.35 -19.96
C VAL A 15 1.16 14.38 -20.93
N SER A 16 2.49 14.43 -21.05
CA SER A 16 3.25 13.43 -21.82
C SER A 16 3.69 12.22 -20.98
N MET A 17 3.50 12.28 -19.66
CA MET A 17 3.73 11.15 -18.76
C MET A 17 2.53 10.21 -18.73
N GLU A 18 2.77 8.95 -18.39
CA GLU A 18 1.73 8.03 -17.94
C GLU A 18 1.31 8.42 -16.52
N ILE A 19 0.25 9.23 -16.43
CA ILE A 19 -0.27 9.74 -15.15
C ILE A 19 -1.33 8.78 -14.62
N GLU A 20 -1.12 8.29 -13.40
CA GLU A 20 -2.13 7.56 -12.64
C GLU A 20 -2.92 8.54 -11.75
N TYR A 21 -4.21 8.28 -11.56
CA TYR A 21 -5.06 9.07 -10.65
C TYR A 21 -5.84 8.14 -9.73
N SER A 22 -5.68 8.34 -8.41
CA SER A 22 -6.49 7.64 -7.41
C SER A 22 -7.66 8.50 -6.95
N ARG A 23 -8.89 8.05 -7.21
CA ARG A 23 -10.10 8.71 -6.72
C ARG A 23 -10.25 8.61 -5.21
N THR A 24 -9.79 7.52 -4.59
CA THR A 24 -9.96 7.26 -3.16
C THR A 24 -9.16 8.22 -2.29
N ILE A 25 -7.90 8.46 -2.65
CA ILE A 25 -7.01 9.37 -1.92
C ILE A 25 -6.87 10.74 -2.59
N ASN A 26 -7.52 10.95 -3.74
CA ASN A 26 -7.52 12.19 -4.52
C ASN A 26 -6.12 12.72 -4.88
N GLU A 27 -5.23 11.82 -5.30
CA GLU A 27 -3.84 12.11 -5.65
C GLU A 27 -3.49 11.63 -7.06
N PHE A 28 -2.53 12.30 -7.71
CA PHE A 28 -1.99 11.96 -9.03
C PHE A 28 -0.57 11.39 -8.90
N PHE A 29 -0.16 10.49 -9.79
CA PHE A 29 1.15 9.85 -9.76
C PHE A 29 1.82 9.82 -11.13
N CYS A 30 3.15 9.97 -11.13
CA CYS A 30 3.93 10.03 -12.36
C CYS A 30 4.22 8.65 -13.01
N ASN A 31 3.82 7.56 -12.34
CA ASN A 31 3.85 6.18 -12.84
C ASN A 31 3.14 5.24 -11.83
N PRO A 32 2.84 3.99 -12.21
CA PRO A 32 2.22 2.99 -11.33
C PRO A 32 2.99 2.67 -10.05
N ASN A 33 4.33 2.72 -10.06
CA ASN A 33 5.12 2.42 -8.87
C ASN A 33 4.91 3.49 -7.79
N CYS A 34 4.88 4.77 -8.17
CA CYS A 34 4.56 5.85 -7.23
C CYS A 34 3.15 5.71 -6.65
N ALA A 35 2.17 5.29 -7.44
CA ALA A 35 0.83 5.02 -6.94
C ALA A 35 0.82 3.84 -5.95
N LYS A 36 1.54 2.76 -6.29
CA LYS A 36 1.67 1.55 -5.47
C LYS A 36 2.35 1.87 -4.14
N ASP A 37 3.51 2.52 -4.16
CA ASP A 37 4.27 2.87 -2.95
C ASP A 37 3.44 3.75 -2.02
N ARG A 38 2.75 4.76 -2.59
CA ARG A 38 1.84 5.61 -1.84
C ARG A 38 0.70 4.81 -1.21
N TYR A 39 0.11 3.86 -1.94
CA TYR A 39 -0.95 3.00 -1.42
C TYR A 39 -0.49 2.14 -0.25
N PHE A 40 0.66 1.45 -0.38
CA PHE A 40 1.21 0.64 0.71
C PHE A 40 1.50 1.48 1.95
N SER A 41 2.07 2.68 1.76
CA SER A 41 2.32 3.61 2.86
C SER A 41 1.03 4.15 3.49
N TYR A 42 0.03 4.51 2.69
CA TYR A 42 -1.24 5.06 3.19
C TYR A 42 -2.07 4.03 3.97
N MET A 43 -2.05 2.78 3.53
CA MET A 43 -2.78 1.67 4.17
C MET A 43 -1.98 0.99 5.28
N ASP A 44 -0.81 1.51 5.64
CA ASP A 44 0.14 0.90 6.58
C ASP A 44 0.39 -0.59 6.31
N SER A 45 0.45 -0.94 5.02
CA SER A 45 0.58 -2.32 4.56
C SER A 45 2.06 -2.68 4.45
N SER A 46 2.50 -3.65 5.24
CA SER A 46 3.88 -4.14 5.30
C SER A 46 3.96 -5.65 5.05
N VAL A 47 5.18 -6.17 4.94
CA VAL A 47 5.39 -7.62 4.82
C VAL A 47 5.01 -8.25 6.16
N PHE A 48 4.11 -9.23 6.12
CA PHE A 48 3.72 -10.01 7.29
C PHE A 48 4.92 -10.73 7.90
N ASP A 49 5.19 -10.49 9.18
CA ASP A 49 6.16 -11.24 9.96
C ASP A 49 5.48 -12.48 10.56
N LYS A 50 5.81 -13.65 10.01
CA LYS A 50 5.26 -14.93 10.44
C LYS A 50 5.70 -15.34 11.84
N ASP A 51 6.76 -14.72 12.36
CA ASP A 51 7.32 -15.00 13.68
C ASP A 51 6.81 -13.97 14.73
N ASP A 52 5.95 -13.03 14.34
CA ASP A 52 5.25 -12.13 15.25
C ASP A 52 4.10 -12.84 15.98
N GLU A 53 4.44 -13.44 17.13
CA GLU A 53 3.47 -14.12 17.99
C GLU A 53 2.38 -13.18 18.51
N THR A 54 2.66 -11.88 18.64
CA THR A 54 1.68 -10.91 19.15
C THR A 54 0.58 -10.72 18.11
N LEU A 55 0.96 -10.43 16.87
CA LEU A 55 0.01 -10.24 15.78
C LEU A 55 -0.80 -11.52 15.50
N LEU A 56 -0.16 -12.70 15.54
CA LEU A 56 -0.88 -13.98 15.43
C LEU A 56 -1.88 -14.21 16.58
N GLN A 57 -1.59 -13.73 17.78
CA GLN A 57 -2.53 -13.80 18.91
C GLN A 57 -3.68 -12.81 18.75
N GLU A 58 -3.38 -11.54 18.44
CA GLU A 58 -4.34 -10.45 18.33
C GLU A 58 -5.35 -10.67 17.18
N GLU A 59 -4.90 -11.19 16.04
CA GLU A 59 -5.74 -11.47 14.87
C GLU A 59 -6.40 -12.87 14.90
N ASP A 60 -6.21 -13.59 16.00
CA ASP A 60 -6.61 -14.97 16.19
C ASP A 60 -6.20 -15.92 15.03
N LEU A 61 -4.92 -15.87 14.68
CA LEU A 61 -4.32 -16.66 13.61
C LEU A 61 -3.38 -17.74 14.15
N LYS A 62 -3.22 -18.81 13.37
CA LYS A 62 -2.21 -19.86 13.52
C LYS A 62 -1.68 -20.26 12.14
N ILE A 63 -0.43 -20.70 12.08
CA ILE A 63 0.17 -21.23 10.84
C ILE A 63 0.13 -22.76 10.88
N ILE A 64 -0.62 -23.39 9.98
CA ILE A 64 -0.71 -24.85 9.84
C ILE A 64 -0.39 -25.21 8.39
N ASP A 65 0.58 -26.11 8.17
CA ASP A 65 1.02 -26.56 6.84
C ASP A 65 1.32 -25.39 5.87
N GLY A 66 1.94 -24.33 6.39
CA GLY A 66 2.31 -23.12 5.62
C GLY A 66 1.14 -22.20 5.28
N LYS A 67 -0.04 -22.41 5.86
CA LYS A 67 -1.25 -21.59 5.67
C LYS A 67 -1.60 -20.83 6.95
N LEU A 68 -2.06 -19.60 6.81
CA LEU A 68 -2.71 -18.85 7.89
C LEU A 68 -4.16 -19.33 8.06
N ILE A 69 -4.52 -19.74 9.27
CA ILE A 69 -5.82 -20.29 9.64
C ILE A 69 -6.32 -19.56 10.88
N HIS A 70 -7.61 -19.23 10.96
CA HIS A 70 -8.20 -18.72 12.20
C HIS A 70 -8.26 -19.82 13.25
N LYS A 71 -8.06 -19.51 14.54
CA LYS A 71 -8.01 -20.58 15.56
C LYS A 71 -9.36 -21.25 15.75
N ASP A 72 -10.45 -20.52 15.53
CA ASP A 72 -11.85 -20.95 15.70
C ASP A 72 -12.47 -21.73 14.51
N TRP A 73 -11.68 -22.09 13.49
CA TRP A 73 -12.11 -22.91 12.34
C TRP A 73 -11.58 -24.35 12.40
#